data_AF-A0AAJ3Z5G2-F1
#
_entry.id   AF-A0AAJ3Z5G2-F1
#
_cell.length_a   1.000
_cell.length_b   1.000
_cell.length_c   1.000
_cell.angle_alpha   90.00
_cell.angle_beta   90.00
_cell.angle_gamma   90.00
#
_symmetry.space_group_name_H-M   'P 1'
#
loop_
_entity.id
_entity.type
_entity.pdbx_description
1 polymer ?
#
loop_
_entity_poly.entity_id
_entity_poly.type
_entity_poly.pdbx_seq_one_letter_code
_entity_poly.pdbx_strand_id
1 'polypeptide(L)'
;MKTCPYCGSKVETIDHSRYYCEFCTMNISSDLVKKDGVRISVVYKEGASKKDLEKSTPELMTLSTVNLLFLLKEARTVRTDITNEIRKLKKEIQNAGSVSSFKEAYVALNEDYIFFSKKMYVIENIIKTRLGYIPPRLDKPFFEKYLKNVKNKKKNLEPMKDYSKYENQDINDILNSK
;
A
#
# COMPACT_ATOMS: atom_id res chain seq x y z
N MET A 1 4.68 -4.19 -28.46
CA MET A 1 5.97 -3.56 -28.06
C MET A 1 6.20 -3.73 -26.55
N LYS A 2 7.43 -4.00 -26.09
CA LYS A 2 7.76 -3.96 -24.64
C LYS A 2 7.90 -2.51 -24.20
N THR A 3 7.24 -2.16 -23.11
CA THR A 3 7.08 -0.77 -22.67
C THR A 3 7.32 -0.60 -21.18
N CYS A 4 7.84 0.57 -20.80
CA CYS A 4 8.06 0.96 -19.42
C CYS A 4 6.71 1.04 -18.68
N PRO A 5 6.59 0.44 -17.47
CA PRO A 5 5.35 0.46 -16.70
C PRO A 5 4.97 1.85 -16.17
N TYR A 6 5.90 2.81 -16.16
CA TYR A 6 5.71 4.14 -15.58
C TYR A 6 5.37 5.21 -16.61
N CYS A 7 6.08 5.24 -17.76
CA CYS A 7 5.90 6.26 -18.78
C CYS A 7 5.31 5.73 -20.10
N GLY A 8 5.29 4.41 -20.32
CA GLY A 8 4.80 3.81 -21.55
C GLY A 8 5.80 3.81 -22.72
N SER A 9 6.98 4.44 -22.57
CA SER A 9 8.04 4.42 -23.60
C SER A 9 8.53 3.01 -23.90
N LYS A 10 9.02 2.80 -25.12
CA LYS A 10 9.75 1.58 -25.49
C LYS A 10 10.95 1.39 -24.55
N VAL A 11 11.23 0.14 -24.20
CA VAL A 11 12.39 -0.21 -23.38
C VAL A 11 13.40 -1.01 -24.18
N GLU A 12 14.67 -0.81 -23.88
CA GLU A 12 15.77 -1.56 -24.45
C GLU A 12 16.01 -2.83 -23.63
N THR A 13 16.24 -3.95 -24.31
CA THR A 13 16.58 -5.20 -23.64
C THR A 13 18.06 -5.17 -23.29
N ILE A 14 18.40 -5.26 -22.01
CA ILE A 14 19.79 -5.47 -21.57
C ILE A 14 20.09 -6.97 -21.61
N ASP A 15 19.23 -7.78 -20.99
CA ASP A 15 19.32 -9.24 -20.96
C ASP A 15 17.92 -9.88 -20.78
N HIS A 16 17.87 -11.20 -20.59
CA HIS A 16 16.61 -11.95 -20.44
C HIS A 16 15.74 -11.50 -19.25
N SER A 17 16.33 -10.84 -18.26
CA SER A 17 15.70 -10.44 -17.00
C SER A 17 15.61 -8.93 -16.79
N ARG A 18 16.34 -8.13 -17.57
CA ARG A 18 16.47 -6.69 -17.34
C ARG A 18 16.28 -5.88 -18.60
N TYR A 19 15.60 -4.76 -18.43
CA TYR A 19 15.33 -3.77 -19.46
C TYR A 19 15.73 -2.39 -18.97
N TYR A 20 16.11 -1.51 -19.89
CA TYR A 20 16.40 -0.12 -19.59
C TYR A 20 15.34 0.80 -20.21
N CYS A 21 14.87 1.78 -19.45
CA CYS A 21 14.05 2.86 -19.96
C CYS A 21 14.88 4.14 -19.98
N GLU A 22 15.16 4.67 -21.17
CA GLU A 22 15.94 5.90 -21.33
C GLU A 22 15.22 7.11 -20.72
N PHE A 23 13.93 7.28 -21.01
CA PHE A 23 13.12 8.40 -20.49
C PHE A 23 13.06 8.44 -18.96
N CYS A 24 12.91 7.29 -18.30
CA CYS A 24 12.90 7.22 -16.84
C CYS A 24 14.29 7.07 -16.23
N THR A 25 15.32 6.86 -17.05
CA THR A 25 16.71 6.63 -16.62
C THR A 25 16.83 5.53 -15.57
N MET A 26 16.16 4.39 -15.79
CA MET A 26 16.11 3.31 -14.80
C MET A 26 16.10 1.91 -15.40
N ASN A 27 16.63 0.96 -14.63
CA ASN A 27 16.50 -0.46 -14.90
C ASN A 27 15.13 -0.98 -14.44
N ILE A 28 14.51 -1.81 -15.27
CA ILE A 28 13.20 -2.41 -15.03
C ILE A 28 13.36 -3.93 -15.13
N SER A 29 12.93 -4.62 -14.09
CA SER A 29 12.90 -6.08 -14.06
C SER A 29 11.82 -6.63 -15.01
N SER A 30 12.08 -7.81 -15.58
CA SER A 30 11.23 -8.43 -16.61
C SER A 30 9.78 -8.68 -16.17
N ASP A 31 9.55 -8.89 -14.86
CA ASP A 31 8.22 -9.05 -14.24
C ASP A 31 7.41 -7.74 -14.18
N LEU A 32 8.09 -6.59 -14.17
CA LEU A 32 7.47 -5.27 -14.15
C LEU A 32 7.21 -4.73 -15.55
N VAL A 33 8.01 -5.11 -16.55
CA VAL A 33 7.84 -4.65 -17.93
C VAL A 33 6.46 -5.00 -18.47
N LYS A 34 5.83 -4.02 -19.12
CA LYS A 34 4.50 -4.18 -19.71
C LYS A 34 4.57 -4.27 -21.22
N LYS A 35 3.42 -4.54 -21.83
CA LYS A 35 3.23 -4.48 -23.27
C LYS A 35 2.28 -3.36 -23.59
N ASP A 36 2.54 -2.67 -24.70
CA ASP A 36 1.59 -1.76 -25.35
C ASP A 36 1.03 -0.68 -24.40
N GLY A 37 1.90 -0.10 -23.57
CA GLY A 37 1.56 1.03 -22.70
C GLY A 37 0.65 0.69 -21.51
N VAL A 38 0.44 -0.60 -21.20
CA VAL A 38 -0.38 -1.02 -20.06
C VAL A 38 0.19 -0.46 -18.75
N ARG A 39 -0.71 0.09 -17.91
CA ARG A 39 -0.37 0.66 -16.60
C ARG A 39 -0.09 -0.41 -15.55
N ILE A 40 0.65 -0.03 -14.51
CA ILE A 40 0.88 -0.87 -13.32
C ILE A 40 -0.46 -1.21 -12.67
N SER A 41 -0.68 -2.50 -12.44
CA SER A 41 -1.83 -2.99 -11.68
C SER A 41 -1.52 -3.00 -10.19
N VAL A 42 -2.45 -2.51 -9.38
CA VAL A 42 -2.35 -2.56 -7.92
C VAL A 42 -3.06 -3.82 -7.42
N VAL A 43 -2.30 -4.73 -6.83
CA VAL A 43 -2.86 -5.92 -6.16
C VAL A 43 -3.14 -5.58 -4.70
N TYR A 44 -4.35 -5.90 -4.24
CA TYR A 44 -4.77 -5.66 -2.87
C TYR A 44 -5.85 -6.63 -2.42
N LYS A 45 -6.07 -6.72 -1.10
CA LYS A 45 -7.19 -7.44 -0.47
C LYS A 45 -8.04 -6.44 0.29
N GLU A 46 -9.37 -6.66 0.27
CA GLU A 46 -10.31 -5.83 1.05
C GLU A 46 -10.41 -6.38 2.47
N GLY A 47 -9.47 -5.98 3.30
CA GLY A 47 -9.35 -6.41 4.68
C GLY A 47 -7.92 -6.76 5.06
N ALA A 48 -7.70 -6.88 6.36
CA ALA A 48 -6.46 -7.35 6.97
C ALA A 48 -6.81 -8.17 8.21
N SER A 49 -5.94 -9.10 8.57
CA SER A 49 -6.05 -9.89 9.80
C SER A 49 -5.00 -9.46 10.82
N LYS A 50 -5.21 -9.76 12.10
CA LYS A 50 -4.20 -9.58 13.15
C LYS A 50 -2.84 -10.19 12.78
N LYS A 51 -2.82 -11.38 12.13
CA LYS A 51 -1.58 -12.03 11.66
C LYS A 51 -0.82 -11.19 10.64
N ASP A 52 -1.51 -10.36 9.85
CA ASP A 52 -0.83 -9.48 8.90
C ASP A 52 0.02 -8.40 9.57
N LEU A 53 -0.26 -8.06 10.84
CA LEU A 53 0.51 -7.10 11.64
C LEU A 53 1.88 -7.65 12.07
N GLU A 54 2.08 -8.97 12.00
CA GLU A 54 3.35 -9.61 12.36
C GLU A 54 4.45 -9.37 11.31
N LYS A 55 4.07 -9.05 10.07
CA LYS A 55 4.99 -8.74 8.96
C LYS A 55 6.08 -7.77 9.37
N SER A 56 7.32 -8.06 8.99
CA SER A 56 8.47 -7.19 9.20
C SER A 56 8.30 -5.85 8.48
N THR A 57 9.03 -4.82 8.91
CA THR A 57 8.98 -3.50 8.25
C THR A 57 9.31 -3.57 6.75
N PRO A 58 10.33 -4.32 6.28
CA PRO A 58 10.57 -4.50 4.85
C PRO A 58 9.37 -5.11 4.11
N GLU A 59 8.73 -6.14 4.67
CA GLU A 59 7.51 -6.72 4.08
C GLU A 59 6.35 -5.72 4.03
N LEU A 60 6.19 -4.88 5.06
CA LEU A 60 5.18 -3.83 5.06
C LEU A 60 5.45 -2.76 3.98
N MET A 61 6.72 -2.43 3.75
CA MET A 61 7.12 -1.46 2.73
C MET A 61 6.82 -1.92 1.30
N THR A 62 6.68 -3.23 1.04
CA THR A 62 6.30 -3.76 -0.29
C THR A 62 4.79 -3.79 -0.51
N LEU A 63 3.98 -3.68 0.54
CA LEU A 63 2.52 -3.69 0.40
C LEU A 63 2.02 -2.46 -0.37
N SER A 64 0.94 -2.61 -1.13
CA SER A 64 0.24 -1.47 -1.75
C SER A 64 -0.38 -0.55 -0.70
N THR A 65 -0.58 0.72 -1.05
CA THR A 65 -1.20 1.70 -0.12
C THR A 65 -2.60 1.28 0.32
N VAL A 66 -3.36 0.62 -0.57
CA VAL A 66 -4.68 0.06 -0.24
C VAL A 66 -4.58 -0.99 0.87
N ASN A 67 -3.63 -1.93 0.76
CA ASN A 67 -3.40 -2.95 1.80
C ASN A 67 -2.96 -2.30 3.12
N LEU A 68 -2.08 -1.30 3.08
CA LEU A 68 -1.65 -0.59 4.29
C LEU A 68 -2.80 0.12 5.00
N LEU A 69 -3.76 0.70 4.26
CA LEU A 69 -4.93 1.35 4.86
C LEU A 69 -5.82 0.34 5.60
N PHE A 70 -6.06 -0.83 5.01
CA PHE A 70 -6.77 -1.91 5.71
C PHE A 70 -6.00 -2.42 6.93
N LEU A 71 -4.68 -2.55 6.81
CA LEU A 71 -3.83 -2.98 7.91
C LEU A 71 -3.78 -1.94 9.05
N LEU A 72 -3.80 -0.64 8.74
CA LEU A 72 -3.90 0.42 9.74
C LEU A 72 -5.24 0.37 10.48
N LYS A 73 -6.34 0.09 9.77
CA LYS A 73 -7.64 -0.12 10.41
C LYS A 73 -7.55 -1.27 11.41
N GLU A 74 -7.00 -2.41 11.00
CA GLU A 74 -6.83 -3.58 11.86
C GLU A 74 -5.93 -3.30 13.07
N ALA A 75 -4.80 -2.63 12.87
CA ALA A 75 -3.90 -2.23 13.96
C ALA A 75 -4.62 -1.36 15.02
N ARG A 76 -5.45 -0.43 14.56
CA ARG A 76 -6.25 0.44 15.45
C ARG A 76 -7.31 -0.34 16.21
N THR A 77 -7.97 -1.29 15.57
CA THR A 77 -8.93 -2.20 16.20
C THR A 77 -8.24 -3.03 17.28
N VAL A 78 -7.19 -3.77 16.93
CA VAL A 78 -6.44 -4.63 17.86
C VAL A 78 -5.92 -3.84 19.08
N ARG A 79 -5.34 -2.65 18.86
CA ARG A 79 -4.88 -1.79 19.97
C ARG A 79 -6.04 -1.34 20.87
N THR A 80 -7.20 -1.04 20.29
CA THR A 80 -8.39 -0.63 21.05
C THR A 80 -8.92 -1.79 21.89
N ASP A 81 -8.97 -2.99 21.31
CA ASP A 81 -9.40 -4.20 22.00
C ASP A 81 -8.50 -4.53 23.18
N ILE A 82 -7.17 -4.53 22.98
CA ILE A 82 -6.20 -4.74 24.07
C ILE A 82 -6.35 -3.67 25.16
N THR A 83 -6.56 -2.40 24.78
CA THR A 83 -6.78 -1.33 25.75
C THR A 83 -8.05 -1.57 26.58
N ASN A 84 -9.11 -2.08 25.95
CA ASN A 84 -10.35 -2.42 26.64
C ASN A 84 -10.16 -3.61 27.58
N GLU A 85 -9.42 -4.64 27.17
CA GLU A 85 -9.08 -5.79 28.03
C GLU A 85 -8.23 -5.37 29.24
N ILE A 86 -7.22 -4.52 29.03
CA ILE A 86 -6.44 -3.93 30.14
C ILE A 86 -7.35 -3.19 31.13
N ARG A 87 -8.33 -2.42 30.64
CA ARG A 87 -9.28 -1.70 31.50
C ARG A 87 -10.18 -2.65 32.30
N LYS A 88 -10.66 -3.73 31.69
CA LYS A 88 -11.47 -4.75 32.37
C LYS A 88 -10.65 -5.43 33.47
N LEU A 89 -9.45 -5.91 33.13
CA LEU A 89 -8.54 -6.56 34.07
C LEU A 89 -8.19 -5.66 35.26
N LYS A 90 -7.97 -4.37 35.04
CA LYS A 90 -7.75 -3.40 36.12
C LYS A 90 -8.93 -3.31 37.09
N LYS A 91 -10.17 -3.36 36.60
CA LYS A 91 -11.37 -3.36 37.45
C LYS A 91 -11.49 -4.67 38.25
N GLU A 92 -11.17 -5.80 37.64
CA GLU A 92 -11.17 -7.10 38.32
C GLU A 92 -10.14 -7.16 39.45
N ILE A 93 -8.93 -6.67 39.21
CA ILE A 93 -7.88 -6.54 40.24
C ILE A 93 -8.37 -5.69 41.41
N GLN A 94 -9.01 -4.55 41.12
CA GLN A 94 -9.56 -3.66 42.15
C GLN A 94 -10.65 -4.34 42.98
N ASN A 95 -11.55 -5.07 42.33
CA ASN A 95 -12.64 -5.79 43.02
C ASN A 95 -12.15 -6.99 43.84
N ALA A 96 -11.13 -7.69 43.36
CA ALA A 96 -10.55 -8.85 44.05
C ALA A 96 -9.64 -8.46 45.22
N GLY A 97 -9.13 -7.23 45.25
CA GLY A 97 -8.21 -6.76 46.30
C GLY A 97 -6.84 -7.46 46.31
N SER A 98 -6.51 -8.23 45.26
CA SER A 98 -5.26 -8.97 45.15
C SER A 98 -4.70 -8.89 43.73
N VAL A 99 -3.41 -8.56 43.62
CA VAL A 99 -2.70 -8.37 42.34
C VAL A 99 -2.04 -9.65 41.86
N SER A 100 -1.65 -10.56 42.77
CA SER A 100 -0.82 -11.72 42.43
C SER A 100 -1.47 -12.62 41.39
N SER A 101 -2.79 -12.85 41.49
CA SER A 101 -3.54 -13.73 40.59
C SER A 101 -3.72 -13.19 39.17
N PHE A 102 -3.43 -11.91 38.93
CA PHE A 102 -3.63 -11.25 37.65
C PHE A 102 -2.34 -10.75 37.01
N LYS A 103 -1.20 -10.90 37.70
CA LYS A 103 0.09 -10.33 37.28
C LYS A 103 0.50 -10.79 35.89
N GLU A 104 0.43 -12.10 35.62
CA GLU A 104 0.84 -12.68 34.34
C GLU A 104 -0.03 -12.19 33.19
N ALA A 105 -1.36 -12.22 33.35
CA ALA A 105 -2.29 -11.71 32.36
C ALA A 105 -2.07 -10.21 32.08
N TYR A 106 -1.81 -9.41 33.12
CA TYR A 106 -1.55 -7.98 32.98
C TYR A 106 -0.23 -7.72 32.23
N VAL A 107 0.82 -8.46 32.53
CA VAL A 107 2.11 -8.36 31.81
C VAL A 107 1.93 -8.71 30.34
N ALA A 108 1.31 -9.85 30.03
CA ALA A 108 1.08 -10.28 28.65
C ALA A 108 0.27 -9.26 27.83
N LEU A 109 -0.82 -8.71 28.41
CA LEU A 109 -1.60 -7.68 27.73
C LEU A 109 -0.80 -6.39 27.46
N ASN A 110 0.09 -5.99 28.37
CA ASN A 110 0.93 -4.82 28.16
C ASN A 110 2.00 -5.06 27.09
N GLU A 111 2.59 -6.25 27.04
CA GLU A 111 3.53 -6.64 25.98
C GLU A 111 2.85 -6.59 24.61
N ASP A 112 1.65 -7.16 24.51
CA ASP A 112 0.80 -7.08 23.31
C ASP A 112 0.50 -5.62 22.94
N TYR A 113 0.09 -4.79 23.91
CA TYR A 113 -0.20 -3.38 23.67
C TYR A 113 1.01 -2.63 23.09
N ILE A 114 2.20 -2.85 23.66
CA ILE A 114 3.44 -2.24 23.20
C ILE A 114 3.77 -2.70 21.79
N PHE A 115 3.69 -4.01 21.53
CA PHE A 115 3.99 -4.60 20.23
C PHE A 115 3.08 -4.01 19.14
N PHE A 116 1.76 -4.08 19.34
CA PHE A 116 0.80 -3.60 18.34
C PHE A 116 0.81 -2.08 18.18
N SER A 117 1.13 -1.32 19.23
CA SER A 117 1.32 0.13 19.13
C SER A 117 2.53 0.48 18.27
N LYS A 118 3.66 -0.21 18.45
CA LYS A 118 4.84 -0.03 17.60
C LYS A 118 4.55 -0.40 16.14
N LYS A 119 3.86 -1.52 15.90
CA LYS A 119 3.43 -1.92 14.54
C LYS A 119 2.52 -0.88 13.90
N MET A 120 1.56 -0.34 14.66
CA MET A 120 0.69 0.74 14.19
C MET A 120 1.51 1.96 13.73
N TYR A 121 2.50 2.39 14.52
CA TYR A 121 3.36 3.53 14.13
C TYR A 121 4.19 3.28 12.89
N VAL A 122 4.71 2.06 12.69
CA VAL A 122 5.40 1.69 11.45
C VAL A 122 4.46 1.87 10.25
N ILE A 123 3.25 1.34 10.34
CA ILE A 123 2.25 1.45 9.26
C ILE A 123 1.86 2.91 9.02
N GLU A 124 1.63 3.69 10.08
CA GLU A 124 1.30 5.11 9.98
C GLU A 124 2.38 5.92 9.27
N ASN A 125 3.66 5.66 9.56
CA ASN A 125 4.77 6.36 8.92
C ASN A 125 4.93 5.99 7.44
N ILE A 126 4.72 4.72 7.06
CA ILE A 126 4.73 4.33 5.64
C ILE A 126 3.57 5.01 4.91
N ILE A 127 2.37 5.02 5.49
CA ILE A 127 1.20 5.72 4.91
C ILE A 127 1.46 7.21 4.79
N LYS A 128 1.99 7.86 5.84
CA LYS A 128 2.32 9.28 5.84
C LYS A 128 3.29 9.64 4.71
N THR A 129 4.29 8.78 4.46
CA THR A 129 5.25 8.98 3.36
C THR A 129 4.57 8.92 1.99
N ARG A 130 3.56 8.06 1.82
CA ARG A 130 2.89 7.84 0.53
C ARG A 130 1.72 8.79 0.26
N LEU A 131 1.00 9.21 1.30
CA LEU A 131 -0.18 10.06 1.20
C LEU A 131 0.07 11.51 1.63
N GLY A 132 1.17 11.78 2.33
CA GLY A 132 1.44 13.07 2.97
C GLY A 132 0.75 13.26 4.32
N TYR A 133 -0.14 12.35 4.73
CA TYR A 133 -0.88 12.42 5.99
C TYR A 133 -1.24 11.02 6.52
N ILE A 134 -1.61 10.95 7.80
CA ILE A 134 -2.19 9.75 8.42
C ILE A 134 -3.71 9.94 8.45
N PRO A 135 -4.51 9.08 7.76
CA PRO A 135 -5.96 9.19 7.80
C PRO A 135 -6.48 9.10 9.24
N PRO A 136 -7.25 10.09 9.74
CA PRO A 136 -7.76 10.06 11.11
C PRO A 136 -8.85 9.01 11.29
N ARG A 137 -9.62 8.72 10.22
CA ARG A 137 -10.71 7.75 10.22
C ARG A 137 -10.57 6.78 9.04
N LEU A 138 -10.88 5.52 9.30
CA LEU A 138 -10.82 4.39 8.38
C LEU A 138 -12.14 3.60 8.46
N ASP A 139 -13.24 4.32 8.35
CA ASP A 139 -14.60 3.79 8.41
C ASP A 139 -15.08 3.33 7.02
N LYS A 140 -16.30 2.78 6.97
CA LYS A 140 -16.90 2.29 5.72
C LYS A 140 -16.98 3.41 4.65
N PRO A 141 -17.46 4.63 4.93
CA PRO A 141 -17.47 5.73 3.95
C PRO A 141 -16.08 6.06 3.38
N PHE A 142 -15.03 6.07 4.22
CA PHE A 142 -13.66 6.27 3.76
C PHE A 142 -13.26 5.22 2.70
N PHE A 143 -13.45 3.94 3.01
CA PHE A 143 -13.05 2.86 2.10
C PHE A 143 -13.91 2.81 0.84
N GLU A 144 -15.22 3.06 0.93
CA GLU A 144 -16.10 3.13 -0.25
C GLU A 144 -15.62 4.20 -1.23
N LYS A 145 -15.33 5.40 -0.73
CA LYS A 145 -14.79 6.50 -1.56
C LYS A 145 -13.43 6.15 -2.15
N TYR A 146 -12.52 5.60 -1.35
CA TYR A 146 -11.17 5.29 -1.78
C TYR A 146 -11.16 4.15 -2.83
N LEU A 147 -11.89 3.06 -2.55
CA LEU A 147 -11.99 1.91 -3.45
C LEU A 147 -12.71 2.25 -4.76
N LYS A 148 -13.63 3.20 -4.78
CA LYS A 148 -14.23 3.69 -6.04
C LYS A 148 -13.15 4.19 -7.01
N ASN A 149 -12.12 4.87 -6.51
CA ASN A 149 -11.00 5.35 -7.34
C ASN A 149 -10.06 4.21 -7.73
N VAL A 150 -9.74 3.31 -6.79
CA VAL A 150 -8.88 2.13 -7.06
C VAL A 150 -9.51 1.22 -8.13
N LYS A 151 -10.83 1.01 -8.07
CA LYS A 151 -11.60 0.18 -8.99
C LYS A 151 -11.99 0.88 -10.30
N ASN A 152 -11.60 2.15 -10.50
CA ASN A 152 -11.94 2.89 -11.71
C ASN A 152 -11.19 2.35 -12.94
N LYS A 153 -11.79 1.35 -13.60
CA LYS A 153 -11.22 0.68 -14.76
C LYS A 153 -10.94 1.65 -15.91
N LYS A 154 -11.79 2.67 -16.12
CA LYS A 154 -11.61 3.61 -17.24
C LYS A 154 -10.25 4.28 -17.16
N LYS A 155 -9.91 4.88 -16.02
CA LYS A 155 -8.63 5.59 -15.90
C LYS A 155 -7.45 4.67 -15.60
N ASN A 156 -7.67 3.65 -14.76
CA ASN A 156 -6.59 2.78 -14.29
C ASN A 156 -6.15 1.75 -15.34
N LEU A 157 -6.99 1.42 -16.32
CA LEU A 157 -6.66 0.51 -17.41
C LEU A 157 -6.47 1.22 -18.76
N GLU A 158 -6.70 2.54 -18.85
CA GLU A 158 -6.41 3.32 -20.04
C GLU A 158 -4.91 3.20 -20.37
N PRO A 159 -4.54 2.64 -21.54
CA PRO A 159 -3.14 2.53 -21.93
C PRO A 159 -2.48 3.91 -21.97
N MET A 160 -1.20 3.97 -21.62
CA MET A 160 -0.39 5.16 -21.83
C MET A 160 -0.28 5.42 -23.33
N LYS A 161 -0.35 6.69 -23.73
CA LYS A 161 -0.24 7.08 -25.14
C LYS A 161 1.15 6.71 -25.64
N ASP A 162 1.17 6.05 -26.79
CA ASP A 162 2.41 5.88 -27.56
C ASP A 162 2.72 7.20 -28.28
N TYR A 163 3.87 7.79 -27.95
CA TYR A 163 4.34 9.03 -28.54
C TYR A 163 5.33 8.82 -29.69
N SER A 164 5.76 7.59 -29.98
CA SER A 164 6.69 7.29 -31.09
C SER A 164 6.15 7.71 -32.46
N LYS A 165 4.81 7.78 -32.60
CA LYS A 165 4.15 8.30 -33.81
C LYS A 165 4.37 9.81 -34.05
N TYR A 166 4.73 10.58 -33.03
CA TYR A 166 5.04 12.00 -33.17
C TYR A 166 6.53 12.25 -33.48
N GLU A 167 7.41 11.28 -33.20
CA GLU A 167 8.84 11.37 -33.53
C GLU A 167 9.09 11.26 -35.05
N ASN A 168 8.15 10.63 -35.76
CA ASN A 168 8.23 10.39 -37.21
C ASN A 168 7.29 11.29 -38.03
N GLN A 169 6.65 12.28 -37.41
CA GLN A 169 5.86 13.26 -38.18
C GLN A 169 6.83 14.23 -38.84
N ASP A 170 6.95 14.15 -40.17
CA ASP A 170 7.60 15.19 -40.94
C ASP A 170 6.77 16.49 -40.76
N ILE A 171 7.44 17.60 -40.44
CA ILE A 171 6.81 18.91 -40.37
C ILE A 171 6.05 19.23 -41.67
N ASN A 172 6.51 18.69 -42.81
CA ASN A 172 5.83 18.83 -44.10
C ASN A 172 4.50 18.07 -44.18
N ASP A 173 4.31 16.98 -43.45
CA ASP A 173 3.03 16.25 -43.41
C ASP A 173 1.93 17.06 -42.69
N ILE A 174 2.34 17.93 -41.75
CA ILE A 174 1.43 18.85 -41.05
C ILE A 174 0.93 19.95 -42.00
N LEU A 175 1.74 20.39 -42.96
CA LEU A 175 1.35 21.40 -43.95
C LEU A 175 0.38 20.85 -45.00
N ASN A 176 0.41 19.54 -45.25
CA ASN A 176 -0.38 18.88 -46.29
C ASN A 176 -1.68 18.24 -45.76
N SER A 177 -1.91 18.21 -44.43
CA SER A 177 -3.17 17.77 -43.86
C SER A 177 -4.22 18.89 -43.90
N LYS A 178 -4.86 19.08 -45.06
CA LYS A 178 -6.14 19.80 -45.18
C LYS A 178 -7.31 18.84 -45.10
#